data_AF-A0A1H8IS79-F1
#
_entry.id   AF-A0A1H8IS79-F1
#
_cell.length_a   1.000
_cell.length_b   1.000
_cell.length_c   1.000
_cell.angle_alpha   90.00
_cell.angle_beta   90.00
_cell.angle_gamma   90.00
#
_symmetry.space_group_name_H-M   'P 1'
#
loop_
_entity.id
_entity.type
_entity.pdbx_description
1 polymer ?
#
loop_
_entity_poly.entity_id
_entity_poly.type
_entity_poly.pdbx_seq_one_letter_code
_entity_poly.pdbx_strand_id
1 'polypeptide(L)' 'MDRTPLQYLVSGRDSGGYVSLARTTTADALKKARELLQEGYIDARICTPQGRILQSDEFDQFEA' A
#
# COMPACT_ATOMS: atom_id res chain seq x y z
N MET A 1 15.59 -17.87 7.80
CA MET A 1 14.94 -16.54 7.75
C MET A 1 14.47 -16.34 6.33
N ASP A 2 13.22 -16.71 6.05
CA ASP A 2 12.61 -16.56 4.74
C ASP A 2 12.64 -15.09 4.35
N ARG A 3 13.53 -14.73 3.42
CA ARG A 3 13.47 -13.44 2.74
C ARG A 3 12.27 -13.51 1.81
N THR A 4 11.09 -13.23 2.35
CA THR A 4 9.91 -12.91 1.54
C THR A 4 10.37 -11.92 0.49
N PRO A 5 10.15 -12.17 -0.82
CA PRO A 5 10.65 -11.29 -1.85
C PRO A 5 10.20 -9.87 -1.54
N LEU A 6 11.15 -8.95 -1.61
CA LEU A 6 11.04 -7.51 -1.40
C LEU A 6 9.85 -6.98 -2.21
N GLN A 7 8.69 -6.92 -1.58
CA GLN A 7 7.38 -6.60 -2.17
C GLN A 7 6.83 -5.32 -1.55
N TYR A 8 6.02 -4.62 -2.32
CA TYR A 8 5.22 -3.52 -1.83
C TYR A 8 4.11 -4.06 -0.92
N LEU A 9 4.01 -3.56 0.30
CA LEU A 9 2.90 -3.90 1.20
C LEU A 9 1.89 -2.77 1.18
N VAL A 10 0.70 -3.05 0.65
CA VAL A 10 -0.44 -2.14 0.68
C VAL A 10 -1.27 -2.46 1.89
N SER A 11 -1.53 -1.44 2.69
CA SER A 11 -2.19 -1.57 3.97
C SER A 11 -3.34 -0.58 4.04
N GLY A 12 -4.46 -0.98 4.64
CA GLY A 12 -5.63 -0.12 4.81
C GLY A 12 -6.22 -0.32 6.19
N ARG A 13 -6.60 0.78 6.85
CA ARG A 13 -7.39 0.74 8.08
C ARG A 13 -8.78 1.32 7.85
N ASP A 14 -9.79 0.66 8.40
CA ASP A 14 -11.16 1.13 8.46
C ASP A 14 -11.75 0.94 9.87
N SER A 15 -13.06 1.10 10.01
CA SER A 15 -13.77 0.88 11.29
C SER A 15 -13.87 -0.61 11.69
N GLY A 16 -13.71 -1.54 10.75
CA GLY A 16 -13.79 -2.98 10.96
C GLY A 16 -12.45 -3.64 11.28
N GLY A 17 -11.33 -2.99 10.94
CA GLY A 17 -10.00 -3.49 11.26
C GLY A 17 -8.92 -2.98 10.32
N TYR A 18 -7.98 -3.88 9.99
CA TYR A 18 -6.82 -3.58 9.18
C TYR A 18 -6.59 -4.71 8.17
N VAL A 19 -6.28 -4.33 6.93
CA VAL A 19 -5.91 -5.24 5.85
C VAL A 19 -4.50 -4.95 5.38
N SER A 20 -3.77 -6.00 4.99
CA SER A 20 -2.42 -5.89 4.41
C SER A 20 -2.26 -6.88 3.26
N LEU A 21 -1.83 -6.37 2.11
CA LEU A 21 -1.70 -7.11 0.85
C LEU A 21 -0.32 -6.86 0.24
N ALA A 22 0.36 -7.94 -0.14
CA ALA A 22 1.62 -7.82 -0.86
C ALA A 22 1.40 -7.65 -2.37
N ARG A 23 2.24 -6.81 -2.99
CA ARG A 23 2.28 -6.53 -4.42
C ARG A 23 3.71 -6.52 -4.92
N THR A 24 3.91 -7.03 -6.12
CA THR A 24 5.22 -7.13 -6.77
C THR A 24 5.61 -5.84 -7.50
N THR A 25 4.62 -5.04 -7.93
CA THR A 25 4.86 -3.82 -8.69
C THR A 25 4.32 -2.60 -7.96
N THR A 26 4.97 -1.45 -8.20
CA THR A 26 4.47 -0.15 -7.75
C THR A 26 3.06 0.12 -8.25
N ALA A 27 2.80 -0.12 -9.53
CA ALA A 27 1.52 0.19 -10.16
C ALA A 27 0.37 -0.59 -9.53
N ASP A 28 0.56 -1.89 -9.26
CA ASP A 28 -0.43 -2.70 -8.56
C ASP A 28 -0.61 -2.26 -7.09
N ALA A 29 0.46 -1.79 -6.45
CA ALA A 29 0.41 -1.28 -5.09
C ALA A 29 -0.41 0.01 -5.01
N LEU A 30 -0.14 0.97 -5.89
CA LEU A 30 -0.88 2.23 -6.02
C LEU A 30 -2.35 1.98 -6.36
N LYS A 31 -2.60 1.12 -7.35
CA LYS A 31 -3.96 0.74 -7.73
C LYS A 31 -4.72 0.18 -6.53
N LYS A 32 -4.13 -0.77 -5.80
CA LYS A 32 -4.82 -1.37 -4.65
C LYS A 32 -5.01 -0.38 -3.51
N ALA A 33 -4.07 0.53 -3.27
CA ALA A 33 -4.22 1.55 -2.24
C ALA A 33 -5.34 2.54 -2.58
N ARG A 34 -5.46 2.95 -3.86
CA ARG A 34 -6.58 3.77 -4.35
C ARG A 34 -7.92 3.05 -4.24
N GLU A 35 -7.98 1.74 -4.56
CA GLU A 35 -9.18 0.93 -4.34
C GLU A 35 -9.61 0.94 -2.87
N LEU A 36 -8.68 0.75 -1.92
CA LEU A 36 -9.00 0.80 -0.49
C LEU A 36 -9.61 2.15 -0.08
N LEU A 37 -9.05 3.27 -0.57
CA LEU A 37 -9.63 4.59 -0.31
C LEU A 37 -11.06 4.72 -0.86
N GLN A 38 -11.33 4.17 -2.05
CA GLN A 38 -12.67 4.15 -2.65
C GLN A 38 -13.63 3.23 -1.90
N GLU A 39 -13.13 2.13 -1.32
CA GLU A 39 -13.89 1.20 -0.47
C GLU A 39 -14.21 1.78 0.92
N GLY A 40 -13.67 2.97 1.26
CA GLY A 40 -13.94 3.68 2.51
C GLY A 40 -12.90 3.45 3.62
N TYR A 41 -11.74 2.87 3.28
CA TYR A 41 -10.62 2.81 4.20
C TYR A 41 -10.06 4.22 4.41
N ILE A 42 -9.84 4.59 5.67
CA ILE A 42 -9.48 5.95 6.08
C ILE A 42 -7.97 6.18 6.13
N ASP A 43 -7.17 5.12 6.11
CA ASP A 43 -5.72 5.18 6.23
C ASP A 43 -5.09 4.11 5.34
N ALA A 44 -4.95 4.44 4.05
CA ALA A 44 -4.26 3.60 3.08
C ALA A 44 -2.77 3.96 3.03
N ARG A 45 -1.89 2.95 3.10
CA ARG A 45 -0.44 3.10 3.13
C ARG A 45 0.23 2.09 2.22
N ILE A 46 1.37 2.47 1.64
CA ILE A 46 2.21 1.57 0.85
C ILE A 46 3.60 1.54 1.47
N CYS A 47 4.03 0.38 1.96
CA CYS A 47 5.42 0.14 2.32
C CYS A 47 6.17 -0.36 1.09
N THR A 48 7.21 0.32 0.69
CA THR A 48 8.07 -0.09 -0.42
C THR A 48 9.03 -1.19 0.03
N PRO A 49 9.56 -1.98 -0.90
CA PRO A 49 10.70 -2.85 -0.66
C PRO A 49 11.87 -2.21 0.09
N GLN A 50 12.09 -0.91 -0.12
CA GLN A 50 13.19 -0.16 0.49
C GLN A 50 12.88 0.25 1.93
N GLY A 51 11.71 -0.10 2.46
CA GLY A 51 11.26 0.27 3.80
C GLY A 51 10.68 1.68 3.89
N ARG A 52 10.43 2.36 2.77
CA ARG A 52 9.75 3.65 2.75
C ARG A 52 8.25 3.42 2.87
N ILE A 53 7.58 4.16 3.74
CA ILE A 53 6.11 4.15 3.84
C ILE A 53 5.59 5.38 3.14
N LEU A 54 4.55 5.20 2.32
CA LEU A 54 3.84 6.25 1.60
C LEU A 54 2.41 6.30 2.10
N GLN A 55 1.90 7.51 2.33
CA GLN A 55 0.49 7.75 2.62
C GLN A 55 -0.27 8.14 1.35
N SER A 56 -1.60 8.18 1.43
CA SER A 56 -2.50 8.55 0.33
C SER A 56 -2.08 9.81 -0.41
N ASP A 57 -1.66 10.84 0.33
CA ASP A 57 -1.23 12.14 -0.21
C ASP A 57 0.12 12.08 -0.95
N GLU A 58 0.88 11.00 -0.74
CA GLU A 58 2.19 10.78 -1.35
C GLU A 58 2.14 9.82 -2.54
N PHE A 59 0.98 9.26 -2.88
CA PHE A 59 0.86 8.30 -3.98
C PHE A 59 1.25 8.90 -5.33
N ASP A 60 0.96 10.18 -5.55
CA ASP A 60 1.32 10.87 -6.79
C ASP A 60 2.83 11.09 -6.95
N GLN A 61 3.61 11.05 -5.85
CA GLN A 61 5.08 11.10 -5.92
C GLN A 61 5.68 9.82 -6.51
N PHE A 62 4.90 8.73 -6.59
CA PHE A 62 5.34 7.43 -7.11
C PHE A 62 4.93 7.18 -8.57
N GLU A 63 4.12 8.08 -9.15
CA GLU A 63 3.68 8.00 -10.56
C GLU A 63 4.62 8.75 -11.53
N ALA A 64 5.72 9.32 -11.03
CA ALA A 64 6.71 10.12 -11.78
C ALA A 64 7.83 9.29 -12.42
#